data_AF-A0A8T2U4J6-F1
#
_entry.id   AF-A0A8T2U4J6-F1
#
_cell.length_a   1.000
_cell.length_b   1.000
_cell.length_c   1.000
_cell.angle_alpha   90.00
_cell.angle_beta   90.00
_cell.angle_gamma   90.00
#
_symmetry.space_group_name_H-M   'P 1'
#
loop_
_entity.id
_entity.type
_entity.pdbx_description
1 polymer ?
#
loop_
_entity_poly.entity_id
_entity_poly.type
_entity_poly.pdbx_seq_one_letter_code
_entity_poly.pdbx_strand_id
1 'polypeptide(L)'
;MLQAIHSSDVQKLTARHVAMVIHGKAYTEADRVPSEHRKVLHVDKFDFGKLYAASIMYGYFLANVQQRFQLEKRFLMENSGVYQKDYEAFSLESYMALQGAETLHRWSCIRSSHALQIIDQHCTILFGKYPFGPHIEQVPFGDAEMTIHLSYVKILTYQALAFGALLWDVQHNFTPLYPHVCGVY
;
A
#
# COMPACT_ATOMS: atom_id res chain seq x y z
N MET A 1 5.96 -12.87 6.55
CA MET A 1 6.47 -11.51 6.32
C MET A 1 7.56 -11.41 5.23
N LEU A 2 8.77 -11.96 5.38
CA LEU A 2 9.85 -11.78 4.36
C LEU A 2 9.54 -12.42 2.99
N GLN A 3 9.01 -13.64 2.93
CA GLN A 3 8.81 -14.33 1.64
C GLN A 3 7.81 -13.65 0.68
N ALA A 4 6.80 -12.92 1.18
CA ALA A 4 5.83 -12.20 0.34
C ALA A 4 6.42 -10.93 -0.28
N ILE A 5 7.38 -10.28 0.39
CA ILE A 5 8.05 -9.04 -0.08
C ILE A 5 9.22 -9.36 -1.04
N HIS A 6 9.68 -10.62 -1.07
CA HIS A 6 10.78 -11.05 -1.95
C HIS A 6 10.36 -11.48 -3.37
N SER A 7 9.06 -11.50 -3.70
CA SER A 7 8.66 -11.70 -5.09
C SER A 7 9.15 -10.53 -5.94
N SER A 8 9.79 -10.84 -7.07
CA SER A 8 10.29 -9.81 -7.99
C SER A 8 9.18 -8.86 -8.46
N ASP A 9 7.94 -9.35 -8.54
CA ASP A 9 6.78 -8.54 -8.93
C ASP A 9 6.36 -7.55 -7.84
N VAL A 10 6.36 -7.98 -6.58
CA VAL A 10 6.05 -7.10 -5.44
C VAL A 10 7.11 -6.01 -5.30
N GLN A 11 8.38 -6.35 -5.53
CA GLN A 11 9.47 -5.37 -5.53
C GLN A 11 9.32 -4.32 -6.65
N LYS A 12 8.95 -4.74 -7.86
CA LYS A 12 8.68 -3.81 -8.98
C LYS A 12 7.53 -2.87 -8.66
N LEU A 13 6.41 -3.41 -8.18
CA LEU A 13 5.23 -2.63 -7.80
C LEU A 13 5.54 -1.65 -6.66
N THR A 14 6.30 -2.09 -5.67
CA THR A 14 6.77 -1.25 -4.56
C THR A 14 7.69 -0.13 -5.04
N ALA A 15 8.67 -0.46 -5.90
CA ALA A 15 9.59 0.54 -6.46
C ALA A 15 8.84 1.58 -7.30
N ARG A 16 7.85 1.16 -8.10
CA ARG A 16 6.97 2.05 -8.85
C ARG A 16 6.15 2.97 -7.93
N HIS A 17 5.59 2.45 -6.83
CA HIS A 17 4.89 3.27 -5.84
C HIS A 17 5.81 4.30 -5.18
N VAL A 18 7.00 3.89 -4.75
CA VAL A 18 7.99 4.80 -4.16
C VAL A 18 8.40 5.89 -5.16
N ALA A 19 8.62 5.54 -6.43
CA ALA A 19 8.90 6.52 -7.46
C ALA A 19 7.73 7.50 -7.69
N MET A 20 6.49 7.01 -7.68
CA MET A 20 5.30 7.87 -7.77
C MET A 20 5.21 8.86 -6.60
N VAL A 21 5.47 8.40 -5.37
CA VAL A 21 5.44 9.25 -4.17
C VAL A 21 6.55 10.32 -4.20
N ILE A 22 7.74 9.98 -4.67
CA ILE A 22 8.90 10.89 -4.71
C ILE A 22 8.80 11.90 -5.86
N HIS A 23 8.34 11.46 -7.03
CA HIS A 23 8.41 12.24 -8.27
C HIS A 23 7.06 12.78 -8.76
N GLY A 24 5.94 12.36 -8.16
CA GLY A 24 4.60 12.81 -8.53
C GLY A 24 4.15 12.36 -9.94
N LYS A 25 4.83 11.38 -10.54
CA LYS A 25 4.52 10.84 -11.87
C LYS A 25 4.50 9.31 -11.84
N ALA A 26 3.61 8.71 -12.64
CA ALA A 26 3.64 7.28 -12.91
C ALA A 26 5.00 6.92 -13.51
N TYR A 27 5.75 6.04 -12.84
CA TYR A 27 7.08 5.61 -13.28
C TYR A 27 7.00 4.93 -14.64
N THR A 28 7.70 5.48 -15.64
CA THR A 28 7.89 4.87 -16.96
C THR A 28 9.35 4.45 -17.13
N GLU A 29 9.64 3.44 -17.96
CA GLU A 29 11.04 3.00 -18.19
C GLU A 29 11.96 4.13 -18.73
N ALA A 30 11.39 5.22 -19.23
CA ALA A 30 12.09 6.43 -19.65
C ALA A 30 12.64 7.28 -18.48
N ASP A 31 12.18 7.06 -17.24
CA ASP A 31 12.60 7.79 -16.03
C ASP A 31 13.88 7.21 -15.39
N ARG A 32 14.61 6.32 -16.10
CA ARG A 32 15.89 5.73 -15.63
C ARG A 32 17.02 6.76 -15.43
N VAL A 33 16.82 8.01 -15.81
CA VAL A 33 17.77 9.11 -15.53
C VAL A 33 17.31 9.83 -14.25
N PRO A 34 17.90 9.54 -13.08
CA PRO A 34 17.63 10.34 -11.89
C PRO A 34 18.17 11.74 -12.16
N SER A 35 17.30 12.72 -12.37
CA SER A 35 17.71 14.12 -12.27
C SER A 35 18.06 14.40 -10.80
N GLU A 36 19.32 14.16 -10.47
CA GLU A 36 19.95 14.16 -9.13
C GLU A 36 19.96 15.54 -8.43
N HIS A 37 19.32 16.54 -9.04
CA HIS A 37 19.42 17.94 -8.63
C HIS A 37 18.42 18.34 -7.54
N ARG A 38 17.31 17.60 -7.38
CA ARG A 38 16.34 17.86 -6.29
C ARG A 38 16.63 16.91 -5.14
N LYS A 39 17.24 17.42 -4.07
CA LYS A 39 17.53 16.66 -2.82
C LYS A 39 16.45 16.84 -1.76
N VAL A 40 15.70 17.94 -1.85
CA VAL A 40 14.65 18.32 -0.90
C VAL A 40 13.31 18.51 -1.59
N LEU A 41 12.25 18.24 -0.86
CA LEU A 41 10.86 18.40 -1.27
C LEU A 41 10.17 19.33 -0.27
N HIS A 42 9.50 20.35 -0.80
CA HIS A 42 8.64 21.24 -0.03
C HIS A 42 7.20 20.76 -0.24
N VAL A 43 6.57 20.23 0.80
CA VAL A 43 5.20 19.71 0.76
C VAL A 43 4.49 20.11 2.05
N ASP A 44 3.20 20.38 1.94
CA ASP A 44 2.36 20.62 3.10
C ASP A 44 2.22 19.35 3.95
N LYS A 45 2.25 19.50 5.28
CA LYS A 45 2.16 18.35 6.21
C LYS A 45 0.90 17.51 6.00
N PHE A 46 -0.22 18.13 5.62
CA PHE A 46 -1.48 17.44 5.32
C PHE A 46 -1.34 16.55 4.09
N ASP A 47 -0.77 17.08 3.01
CA ASP A 47 -0.58 16.30 1.78
C ASP A 47 0.48 15.21 1.96
N PHE A 48 1.50 15.44 2.77
CA PHE A 48 2.46 14.41 3.14
C PHE A 48 1.82 13.31 4.00
N GLY A 49 0.91 13.66 4.91
CA GLY A 49 0.10 12.71 5.67
C GLY A 49 -0.79 11.82 4.79
N LYS A 50 -1.42 12.39 3.75
CA LYS A 50 -2.17 11.60 2.75
C LYS A 50 -1.27 10.63 2.01
N LEU A 51 -0.09 11.07 1.56
CA LEU A 51 0.87 10.22 0.85
C LEU A 51 1.35 9.06 1.74
N TYR A 52 1.58 9.34 3.02
CA TYR A 52 1.94 8.32 4.01
C TYR A 52 0.81 7.30 4.21
N ALA A 53 -0.42 7.76 4.46
CA ALA A 53 -1.60 6.90 4.61
C ALA A 53 -1.87 6.06 3.35
N ALA A 54 -1.79 6.67 2.16
CA ALA A 54 -1.92 5.98 0.88
C ALA A 54 -0.86 4.88 0.71
N SER A 55 0.36 5.12 1.19
CA SER A 55 1.44 4.13 1.16
C SER A 55 1.19 2.95 2.12
N ILE A 56 0.59 3.19 3.29
CA ILE A 56 0.12 2.11 4.17
C ILE A 56 -0.96 1.29 3.47
N MET A 57 -1.97 1.95 2.92
CA MET A 57 -3.07 1.28 2.22
C MET A 57 -2.55 0.45 1.03
N TYR A 58 -1.56 0.96 0.29
CA TYR A 58 -0.95 0.23 -0.81
C TYR A 58 -0.15 -0.99 -0.34
N GLY A 59 0.60 -0.87 0.77
CA GLY A 59 1.32 -2.01 1.35
C GLY A 59 0.37 -3.12 1.82
N TYR A 60 -0.73 -2.74 2.47
CA TYR A 60 -1.80 -3.66 2.87
C TYR A 60 -2.44 -4.34 1.66
N PHE A 61 -2.79 -3.57 0.64
CA PHE A 61 -3.35 -4.08 -0.61
C PHE A 61 -2.40 -5.08 -1.29
N LEU A 62 -1.13 -4.72 -1.47
CA LEU A 62 -0.16 -5.59 -2.14
C LEU A 62 0.04 -6.92 -1.39
N ALA A 63 0.13 -6.89 -0.06
CA ALA A 63 0.25 -8.11 0.74
C ALA A 63 -0.97 -9.02 0.55
N ASN A 64 -2.17 -8.42 0.53
CA ASN A 64 -3.41 -9.13 0.29
C ASN A 64 -3.46 -9.79 -1.10
N VAL A 65 -3.22 -9.01 -2.16
CA VAL A 65 -3.28 -9.51 -3.55
C VAL A 65 -2.21 -10.57 -3.78
N GLN A 66 -0.98 -10.34 -3.33
CA GLN A 66 0.11 -11.30 -3.47
C GLN A 66 -0.25 -12.63 -2.82
N GLN A 67 -0.86 -12.62 -1.63
CA GLN A 67 -1.24 -13.86 -0.97
C GLN A 67 -2.33 -14.62 -1.76
N ARG A 68 -3.37 -13.93 -2.24
CA ARG A 68 -4.42 -14.53 -3.07
C ARG A 68 -3.86 -15.12 -4.36
N PHE A 69 -3.01 -14.36 -5.04
CA PHE A 69 -2.29 -14.79 -6.23
C PHE A 69 -1.50 -16.07 -6.00
N GLN A 70 -0.73 -16.16 -4.90
CA GLN A 70 0.05 -17.35 -4.58
C GLN A 70 -0.83 -18.57 -4.26
N LEU A 71 -1.96 -18.37 -3.57
CA LEU A 71 -2.91 -19.44 -3.26
C LEU A 71 -3.59 -19.96 -4.52
N GLU A 72 -4.08 -19.07 -5.38
CA GLU A 72 -4.71 -19.47 -6.65
C GLU A 72 -3.70 -20.14 -7.58
N LYS A 73 -2.48 -19.58 -7.71
CA LYS A 73 -1.40 -20.20 -8.48
C LYS A 73 -1.10 -21.61 -7.96
N ARG A 74 -0.97 -21.80 -6.64
CA ARG A 74 -0.72 -23.13 -6.04
C ARG A 74 -1.88 -24.09 -6.30
N PHE A 75 -3.12 -23.66 -6.09
CA PHE A 75 -4.30 -24.49 -6.31
C PHE A 75 -4.42 -24.94 -7.77
N LEU A 76 -4.11 -24.04 -8.72
CA LEU A 76 -4.09 -24.38 -10.14
C LEU A 76 -2.93 -25.34 -10.44
N MET A 77 -1.72 -25.12 -9.91
CA MET A 77 -0.59 -26.04 -10.12
C MET A 77 -0.85 -27.44 -9.55
N GLU A 78 -1.54 -27.56 -8.42
CA GLU A 78 -1.87 -28.85 -7.80
C GLU A 78 -3.02 -29.58 -8.51
N ASN A 79 -4.01 -28.86 -9.06
CA ASN A 79 -5.21 -29.45 -9.68
C ASN A 79 -5.16 -29.55 -11.21
N SER A 80 -4.32 -28.77 -11.89
CA SER A 80 -4.09 -28.87 -13.33
C SER A 80 -2.80 -29.65 -13.57
N GLY A 81 -2.91 -30.97 -13.72
CA GLY A 81 -1.77 -31.87 -13.99
C GLY A 81 -1.06 -31.64 -15.33
N VAL A 82 -1.41 -30.58 -16.08
CA VAL A 82 -0.86 -30.21 -17.38
C VAL A 82 -0.92 -28.67 -17.46
N TYR A 83 0.17 -28.03 -17.91
CA TYR A 83 0.37 -26.57 -18.08
C TYR A 83 1.05 -25.78 -16.94
N GLN A 84 2.09 -26.35 -16.32
CA GLN A 84 2.96 -25.64 -15.37
C GLN A 84 3.66 -24.39 -15.97
N LYS A 85 3.96 -24.39 -17.27
CA LYS A 85 4.76 -23.34 -17.92
C LYS A 85 4.02 -22.00 -18.08
N ASP A 86 2.69 -22.05 -18.24
CA ASP A 86 1.87 -20.85 -18.44
C ASP A 86 1.63 -20.11 -17.12
N TYR A 87 1.54 -20.83 -16.00
CA TYR A 87 1.40 -20.26 -14.66
C TYR A 87 2.72 -19.72 -14.07
N GLU A 88 3.87 -20.23 -14.51
CA GLU A 88 5.17 -19.65 -14.13
C GLU A 88 5.43 -18.29 -14.80
N ALA A 89 4.88 -18.06 -16.00
CA ALA A 89 4.94 -16.78 -16.70
C ALA A 89 3.87 -15.78 -16.24
N PHE A 90 2.86 -16.25 -15.49
CA PHE A 90 1.75 -15.42 -15.04
C PHE A 90 2.21 -14.46 -13.94
N SER A 91 2.18 -13.15 -14.23
CA SER A 91 2.65 -12.11 -13.32
C SER A 91 1.56 -11.62 -12.36
N LEU A 92 1.97 -11.04 -11.23
CA LEU A 92 1.03 -10.40 -10.31
C LEU A 92 0.24 -9.24 -10.97
N GLU A 93 0.87 -8.51 -11.90
CA GLU A 93 0.20 -7.43 -12.64
C GLU A 93 -0.88 -7.97 -13.58
N SER A 94 -0.58 -9.05 -14.31
CA SER A 94 -1.57 -9.73 -15.16
C SER A 94 -2.74 -10.26 -14.33
N TYR A 95 -2.45 -10.87 -13.18
CA TYR A 95 -3.48 -11.31 -12.24
C TYR A 95 -4.40 -10.16 -11.81
N MET A 96 -3.83 -9.03 -11.38
CA MET A 96 -4.58 -7.85 -10.99
C MET A 96 -5.41 -7.27 -12.14
N ALA A 97 -4.88 -7.28 -13.36
CA ALA A 97 -5.58 -6.77 -14.54
C ALA A 97 -6.81 -7.59 -14.92
N LEU A 98 -6.85 -8.88 -14.55
CA LEU A 98 -8.03 -9.73 -14.73
C LEU A 98 -9.11 -9.48 -13.68
N GLN A 99 -8.78 -8.82 -12.56
CA GLN A 99 -9.73 -8.54 -11.50
C GLN A 99 -10.54 -7.27 -11.79
N GLY A 100 -11.82 -7.29 -11.43
CA GLY A 100 -12.66 -6.11 -11.49
C GLY A 100 -12.23 -5.04 -10.47
N ALA A 101 -12.46 -3.76 -10.80
CA ALA A 101 -12.12 -2.63 -9.93
C ALA A 101 -12.76 -2.74 -8.53
N GLU A 102 -14.01 -3.23 -8.45
CA GLU A 102 -14.70 -3.45 -7.18
C GLU A 102 -14.00 -4.50 -6.31
N THR A 103 -13.53 -5.59 -6.91
CA THR A 103 -12.79 -6.65 -6.23
C THR A 103 -11.48 -6.11 -5.66
N LEU A 104 -10.70 -5.40 -6.48
CA LEU A 104 -9.45 -4.78 -6.06
C LEU A 104 -9.69 -3.75 -4.94
N HIS A 105 -10.76 -2.95 -5.04
CA HIS A 105 -11.14 -2.01 -3.98
C HIS A 105 -11.43 -2.74 -2.66
N ARG A 106 -12.25 -3.80 -2.67
CA ARG A 106 -12.52 -4.62 -1.47
C ARG A 106 -11.26 -5.25 -0.88
N TRP A 107 -10.25 -5.53 -1.71
CA TRP A 107 -8.96 -6.05 -1.24
C TRP A 107 -8.07 -4.95 -0.65
N SER A 108 -8.24 -3.70 -1.08
CA SER A 108 -7.52 -2.55 -0.52
C SER A 108 -8.06 -2.08 0.83
N CYS A 109 -9.30 -2.44 1.19
CA CYS A 109 -9.93 -1.99 2.43
C CYS A 109 -9.43 -2.74 3.67
N ILE A 110 -8.94 -1.97 4.65
CA ILE A 110 -8.68 -2.43 6.02
C ILE A 110 -10.02 -2.66 6.71
N ARG A 111 -10.19 -3.82 7.36
CA ARG A 111 -11.47 -4.22 7.98
C ARG A 111 -11.53 -3.88 9.47
N SER A 112 -10.37 -3.72 10.11
CA SER A 112 -10.29 -3.41 11.53
C SER A 112 -10.39 -1.91 11.79
N SER A 113 -11.43 -1.48 12.52
CA SER A 113 -11.57 -0.10 12.98
C SER A 113 -10.40 0.33 13.88
N HIS A 114 -9.86 -0.59 14.68
CA HIS A 114 -8.69 -0.33 15.50
C HIS A 114 -7.43 -0.11 14.65
N ALA A 115 -7.26 -0.87 13.55
CA ALA A 115 -6.15 -0.63 12.62
C ALA A 115 -6.25 0.76 11.96
N LEU A 116 -7.45 1.18 11.59
CA LEU A 116 -7.69 2.54 11.06
C LEU A 116 -7.34 3.63 12.10
N GLN A 117 -7.72 3.43 13.37
CA GLN A 117 -7.34 4.34 14.46
C GLN A 117 -5.83 4.42 14.66
N ILE A 118 -5.12 3.30 14.60
CA ILE A 118 -3.64 3.29 14.70
C ILE A 118 -3.02 4.05 13.54
N ILE A 119 -3.52 3.88 12.31
CA ILE A 119 -3.04 4.64 11.13
C ILE A 119 -3.24 6.13 11.35
N ASP A 120 -4.44 6.54 11.77
CA ASP A 120 -4.78 7.94 12.03
C ASP A 120 -3.89 8.54 13.13
N GLN A 121 -3.67 7.81 14.21
CA GLN A 121 -2.76 8.21 15.28
C GLN A 121 -1.32 8.33 14.79
N HIS A 122 -0.85 7.41 13.94
CA HIS A 122 0.51 7.44 13.38
C HIS A 122 0.70 8.65 12.45
N CYS A 123 -0.28 8.96 11.61
CA CYS A 123 -0.32 10.18 10.80
C CYS A 123 -0.32 11.43 11.69
N THR A 124 -1.13 11.42 12.76
CA THR A 124 -1.26 12.55 13.68
C THR A 124 0.06 12.83 14.43
N ILE A 125 0.77 11.80 14.86
CA ILE A 125 2.07 11.96 15.55
C ILE A 125 3.13 12.49 14.58
N LEU A 126 3.16 12.00 13.34
CA LEU A 126 4.19 12.39 12.36
C LEU A 126 3.96 13.77 11.74
N PHE A 127 2.71 14.16 11.53
CA PHE A 127 2.37 15.34 10.72
C PHE A 127 1.50 16.36 11.44
N GLY A 128 1.04 16.07 12.67
CA GLY A 128 0.10 16.90 13.43
C GLY A 128 -1.36 16.48 13.22
N LYS A 129 -2.30 17.10 13.96
CA LYS A 129 -3.73 16.76 13.92
C LYS A 129 -4.27 16.78 12.49
N TYR A 130 -4.74 15.63 12.03
CA TYR A 130 -5.32 15.41 10.72
C TYR A 130 -6.79 15.02 10.92
N PRO A 131 -7.79 15.75 10.39
CA PRO A 131 -9.18 15.35 10.57
C PRO A 131 -9.53 14.19 9.61
N PHE A 132 -9.59 12.96 10.13
CA PHE A 132 -10.40 11.89 9.53
C PHE A 132 -11.75 11.83 10.25
N GLY A 133 -12.79 12.42 9.66
CA GLY A 133 -14.17 12.37 10.17
C GLY A 133 -15.13 13.29 9.41
N PRO A 134 -16.46 13.03 9.47
CA PRO A 134 -17.47 13.82 8.73
C PRO A 134 -17.74 15.22 9.32
N HIS A 135 -17.16 15.56 10.46
CA HIS A 135 -17.28 16.89 11.07
C HIS A 135 -16.02 17.71 10.79
N ILE A 136 -16.02 18.35 9.63
CA ILE A 136 -14.98 19.28 9.21
C ILE A 136 -15.26 20.64 9.87
N GLU A 137 -14.74 20.85 11.08
CA GLU A 137 -14.31 22.20 11.43
C GLU A 137 -12.96 22.43 10.73
N GLN A 138 -12.99 23.21 9.66
CA GLN A 138 -11.80 23.66 8.94
C GLN A 138 -11.01 24.59 9.87
N VAL A 139 -10.24 24.03 10.80
CA VAL A 139 -9.23 24.80 11.50
C VAL A 139 -8.14 25.12 10.47
N PRO A 140 -7.85 26.40 10.18
CA PRO A 140 -6.82 26.73 9.21
C PRO A 140 -5.50 26.19 9.72
N PHE A 141 -4.95 25.20 9.00
CA PHE A 141 -3.57 24.80 9.16
C PHE A 141 -2.74 25.98 8.64
N GLY A 142 -2.22 26.79 9.56
CA GLY A 142 -1.31 27.87 9.18
C GLY A 142 -0.07 27.26 8.52
N ASP A 143 0.18 27.66 7.26
CA ASP A 143 1.40 27.54 6.46
C ASP A 143 2.52 26.68 7.05
N ALA A 144 2.28 25.37 7.21
CA ALA A 144 3.28 24.46 7.76
C ALA A 144 3.95 23.69 6.62
N GLU A 145 4.47 24.41 5.63
CA GLU A 145 5.34 23.81 4.62
C GLU A 145 6.49 23.08 5.32
N MET A 146 6.62 21.78 5.03
CA MET A 146 7.71 20.96 5.53
C MET A 146 8.74 20.80 4.41
N THR A 147 10.00 21.11 4.72
CA THR A 147 11.12 20.76 3.85
C THR A 147 11.68 19.41 4.28
N ILE A 148 11.61 18.42 3.40
CA ILE A 148 12.02 17.05 3.69
C ILE A 148 12.98 16.52 2.63
N HIS A 149 14.03 15.81 3.04
CA HIS A 149 14.98 15.23 2.11
C HIS A 149 14.36 14.02 1.39
N LEU A 150 14.61 13.86 0.09
CA LEU A 150 14.02 12.76 -0.69
C LEU A 150 14.42 11.38 -0.18
N SER A 151 15.62 11.24 0.41
CA SER A 151 16.02 9.98 1.05
C SER A 151 15.13 9.63 2.24
N TYR A 152 14.67 10.64 3.00
CA TYR A 152 13.77 10.42 4.12
C TYR A 152 12.36 10.10 3.64
N VAL A 153 11.87 10.78 2.59
CA VAL A 153 10.60 10.43 1.93
C VAL A 153 10.63 8.96 1.51
N LYS A 154 11.70 8.52 0.82
CA LYS A 154 11.90 7.13 0.40
C LYS A 154 11.82 6.15 1.58
N ILE A 155 12.57 6.40 2.66
CA ILE A 155 12.58 5.55 3.85
C ILE A 155 11.17 5.48 4.46
N LEU A 156 10.52 6.63 4.62
CA LEU A 156 9.20 6.72 5.22
C LEU A 156 8.14 5.99 4.37
N THR A 157 8.23 6.08 3.04
CA THR A 157 7.37 5.30 2.14
C THR A 157 7.58 3.81 2.32
N TYR A 158 8.82 3.31 2.41
CA TYR A 158 9.07 1.89 2.68
C TYR A 158 8.54 1.45 4.05
N GLN A 159 8.69 2.28 5.08
CA GLN A 159 8.14 2.00 6.41
C GLN A 159 6.61 1.93 6.37
N ALA A 160 5.96 2.86 5.67
CA ALA A 160 4.52 2.87 5.47
C ALA A 160 4.04 1.58 4.78
N LEU A 161 4.71 1.18 3.70
CA LEU A 161 4.42 -0.04 2.96
C LEU A 161 4.56 -1.29 3.84
N ALA A 162 5.65 -1.38 4.61
CA ALA A 162 5.90 -2.48 5.53
C ALA A 162 4.85 -2.53 6.66
N PHE A 163 4.45 -1.36 7.17
CA PHE A 163 3.39 -1.25 8.16
C PHE A 163 2.04 -1.71 7.60
N GLY A 164 1.69 -1.31 6.38
CA GLY A 164 0.49 -1.80 5.69
C GLY A 164 0.47 -3.32 5.52
N ALA A 165 1.59 -3.89 5.06
CA ALA A 165 1.73 -5.34 4.92
C ALA A 165 1.61 -6.06 6.27
N LEU A 166 2.16 -5.49 7.35
CA LEU A 166 2.00 -6.01 8.70
C LEU A 166 0.53 -6.03 9.15
N LEU A 167 -0.21 -4.95 8.87
CA LEU A 167 -1.64 -4.88 9.20
C LEU A 167 -2.44 -5.98 8.48
N TRP A 168 -2.09 -6.29 7.23
CA TRP A 168 -2.67 -7.43 6.51
C TRP A 168 -2.32 -8.76 7.20
N ASP A 169 -1.05 -8.99 7.52
CA ASP A 169 -0.59 -10.22 8.19
C ASP A 169 -1.31 -10.43 9.52
N VAL A 170 -1.48 -9.38 10.33
CA VAL A 170 -2.24 -9.43 11.59
C VAL A 170 -3.71 -9.76 11.30
N GLN A 171 -4.37 -9.04 10.39
CA GLN A 171 -5.78 -9.27 10.13
C GLN A 171 -6.06 -10.67 9.56
N HIS A 172 -5.15 -11.19 8.71
CA HIS A 172 -5.25 -12.52 8.14
C HIS A 172 -5.08 -13.62 9.19
N ASN A 173 -4.08 -13.49 10.08
CA ASN A 173 -3.79 -14.51 11.11
C ASN A 173 -4.76 -14.46 12.29
N PHE A 174 -5.36 -13.30 12.57
CA PHE A 174 -6.34 -13.12 13.65
C PHE A 174 -7.80 -13.16 13.18
N THR A 175 -8.09 -13.57 11.94
CA THR A 175 -9.48 -13.81 11.56
C THR A 175 -10.01 -15.00 12.38
N PRO A 176 -10.94 -14.81 13.32
CA PRO A 176 -11.44 -15.93 14.12
C PRO A 176 -12.12 -16.94 13.19
N LEU A 177 -12.03 -18.23 13.53
CA LEU A 177 -12.71 -19.35 12.86
C LEU A 177 -14.26 -19.27 12.93
N TYR A 178 -14.83 -18.09 13.12
CA TYR A 178 -16.26 -17.85 13.22
C TYR A 178 -16.69 -16.75 12.26
N PRO A 179 -17.74 -16.97 11.45
CA PRO A 179 -18.25 -15.96 10.55
C PRO A 179 -18.92 -14.86 11.38
N HIS A 180 -18.21 -13.76 11.62
CA HIS A 180 -18.88 -12.53 12.02
C HIS A 180 -19.59 -11.97 10.79
N VAL A 181 -20.92 -12.10 10.81
CA VAL A 181 -21.86 -11.38 9.95
C VAL A 181 -21.55 -9.89 10.11
N CYS A 182 -21.05 -9.26 9.05
CA CYS A 182 -20.74 -7.84 9.07
C CYS A 182 -22.06 -7.06 9.02
N GLY A 183 -22.49 -6.57 10.19
CA GLY A 183 -23.52 -5.54 10.29
C GLY A 183 -23.03 -4.23 9.69
N VAL A 184 -23.92 -3.58 8.96
CA VAL A 184 -23.75 -2.28 8.31
C VAL A 184 -23.48 -1.20 9.36
N TYR A 185 -22.40 -0.44 9.20
CA TYR A 185 -22.21 0.90 9.77
C TYR A 185 -21.55 1.80 8.73
#